data_AF-A0ABD5WKU7-F1
#
_entry.id   AF-A0ABD5WKU7-F1
#
_cell.length_a   1.000
_cell.length_b   1.000
_cell.length_c   1.000
_cell.angle_alpha   90.00
_cell.angle_beta   90.00
_cell.angle_gamma   90.00
#
_symmetry.space_group_name_H-M   'P 1'
#
loop_
_entity.id
_entity.type
_entity.pdbx_description
1 polymer ?
#
loop_
_entity_poly.entity_id
_entity_poly.type
_entity_poly.pdbx_seq_one_letter_code
_entity_poly.pdbx_strand_id
1 'polypeptide(L)' 'MEQRNHLRARGTFSYTFEVSGTYDYFCIPHKALGMVGRVVCGEPGGPAEGSMPPDGDVPESQAIVDRGTISYEEFASG' A
#
# COMPACT_ATOMS: atom_id res chain seq x y z
N MET A 1 -5.49 1.39 -6.97
CA MET A 1 -6.90 0.99 -6.72
C MET A 1 -7.62 2.15 -6.03
N GLU A 2 -8.33 3.01 -6.76
CA GLU A 2 -9.14 4.07 -6.13
C GLU A 2 -10.51 3.52 -5.74
N GLN A 3 -10.57 2.62 -4.75
CA GLN A 3 -11.84 2.27 -4.13
C GLN A 3 -12.12 3.30 -3.02
N ARG A 4 -13.00 4.24 -3.31
CA ARG A 4 -13.45 5.28 -2.38
C ARG A 4 -14.32 4.67 -1.27
N ASN A 5 -13.67 4.06 -0.28
CA ASN A 5 -14.35 3.70 0.95
C ASN A 5 -14.19 4.81 2.01
N HIS A 6 -15.25 5.58 2.23
CA HIS A 6 -15.30 6.59 3.29
C HIS A 6 -15.61 5.92 4.64
N LEU A 7 -14.58 5.34 5.25
CA LEU A 7 -14.67 4.81 6.60
C LEU A 7 -14.85 5.95 7.60
N ARG A 8 -15.88 5.82 8.46
CA ARG A 8 -16.02 6.68 9.64
C ARG A 8 -14.90 6.40 10.63
N ALA A 9 -14.70 7.31 11.60
CA ALA A 9 -13.79 7.07 12.71
C ALA A 9 -14.09 5.71 13.38
N ARG A 10 -13.07 4.86 13.50
CA ARG A 10 -13.15 3.46 14.00
C ARG A 10 -13.92 2.48 13.12
N GLY A 11 -14.18 2.81 11.84
CA GLY A 11 -14.74 1.88 10.87
C GLY A 11 -13.75 0.78 10.48
N THR A 12 -14.27 -0.40 10.16
CA THR A 12 -13.51 -1.51 9.57
C THR A 12 -13.83 -1.65 8.09
N PHE A 13 -12.88 -2.18 7.33
CA PHE A 13 -13.03 -2.49 5.91
C PHE A 13 -12.43 -3.86 5.61
N SER A 14 -13.00 -4.55 4.64
CA SER A 14 -12.43 -5.76 4.05
C SER A 14 -12.42 -5.62 2.53
N TYR A 15 -11.38 -6.16 1.93
CA TYR A 15 -11.25 -6.28 0.48
C TYR A 15 -10.58 -7.61 0.15
N THR A 16 -11.08 -8.27 -0.90
CA THR A 16 -10.46 -9.45 -1.48
C THR A 16 -9.81 -9.05 -2.79
N PHE A 17 -8.51 -9.33 -2.93
CA PHE A 17 -7.80 -9.18 -4.20
C PHE A 17 -8.14 -10.36 -5.09
N GLU A 18 -8.72 -10.08 -6.27
CA GLU A 18 -9.10 -11.10 -7.26
C GLU A 18 -7.97 -11.38 -8.26
N VAL A 19 -6.96 -10.53 -8.31
CA VAL A 19 -5.86 -10.59 -9.28
C VAL A 19 -4.54 -10.39 -8.54
N SER A 20 -3.51 -11.14 -8.94
CA SER A 20 -2.16 -10.94 -8.41
C SER A 20 -1.59 -9.60 -8.87
N GLY A 21 -0.77 -8.99 -8.03
CA GLY A 21 -0.06 -7.75 -8.33
C GLY A 21 0.21 -6.88 -7.11
N THR A 22 0.74 -5.70 -7.41
CA THR A 22 1.13 -4.66 -6.49
C THR A 22 0.06 -3.58 -6.45
N TYR A 23 -0.37 -3.23 -5.24
CA TYR A 23 -1.46 -2.29 -4.99
C TYR A 23 -1.06 -1.31 -3.89
N ASP A 24 -1.20 -0.02 -4.19
CA ASP A 24 -1.06 1.02 -3.17
C ASP A 24 -2.41 1.26 -2.46
N TYR A 25 -2.32 1.44 -1.16
CA TYR A 25 -3.40 1.81 -0.24
C TYR A 25 -3.11 3.20 0.33
N PHE A 26 -4.16 4.00 0.51
CA PHE A 26 -4.04 5.27 1.22
C PHE A 26 -5.36 5.64 1.91
N CYS A 27 -5.25 6.40 2.99
CA CYS A 27 -6.42 7.04 3.61
C CYS A 27 -6.51 8.50 3.13
N ILE A 28 -7.57 8.85 2.40
CA ILE A 28 -7.73 10.18 1.78
C ILE A 28 -7.41 11.35 2.72
N PRO A 29 -7.95 11.43 3.96
CA PRO A 29 -7.64 12.55 4.86
C PRO A 29 -6.23 12.51 5.47
N HIS A 30 -5.53 11.37 5.44
CA HIS A 30 -4.26 11.17 6.15
C HIS A 30 -3.09 10.81 5.22
N LYS A 31 -3.31 10.70 3.91
CA LYS A 31 -2.26 10.33 2.94
C LYS A 31 -1.09 11.31 2.95
N ALA A 32 -1.38 12.61 3.05
CA ALA A 32 -0.38 13.67 3.17
C ALA A 32 0.37 13.66 4.52
N LEU A 33 -0.12 12.89 5.50
CA LEU A 33 0.53 12.65 6.80
C LEU A 33 1.25 11.29 6.82
N GLY A 34 1.39 10.61 5.68
CA GLY A 34 2.09 9.34 5.55
C GLY A 34 1.20 8.10 5.72
N MET A 35 -0.13 8.22 5.75
CA MET A 35 -1.02 7.05 5.73
C MET A 35 -1.19 6.49 4.32
N VAL A 36 -0.05 6.04 3.78
CA VAL A 36 0.13 5.34 2.51
C VAL A 36 0.76 3.98 2.79
N GLY A 37 0.52 3.00 1.94
CA GLY A 37 1.11 1.68 2.08
C GLY A 37 1.00 0.88 0.80
N ARG A 38 1.76 -0.20 0.71
CA ARG A 38 1.79 -1.10 -0.44
C ARG A 38 1.48 -2.53 -0.02
N VAL A 39 0.69 -3.21 -0.83
CA VAL A 39 0.35 -4.62 -0.68
C VAL A 39 0.72 -5.35 -1.96
N VAL A 40 1.44 -6.46 -1.82
CA VAL A 40 1.69 -7.42 -2.91
C VAL A 40 0.78 -8.63 -2.69
N CYS A 41 -0.08 -8.91 -3.65
CA CYS A 41 -0.93 -10.09 -3.66
C CYS A 41 -0.36 -11.10 -4.67
N GLY A 42 0.15 -12.24 -4.20
CA GLY A 42 0.88 -13.16 -5.05
C GLY A 42 2.24 -12.57 -5.45
N GLU A 43 2.44 -12.31 -6.73
CA GLU A 43 3.72 -11.82 -7.29
C GLU A 43 3.65 -10.33 -7.66
N PRO A 44 4.80 -9.61 -7.67
CA PRO A 44 4.88 -8.23 -8.15
C PRO A 44 4.36 -8.06 -9.58
N GLY A 45 3.77 -6.90 -9.88
CA GLY A 45 3.18 -6.60 -11.18
C GLY A 45 1.92 -5.76 -11.08
N GLY A 46 1.24 -5.55 -12.21
CA GLY A 46 -0.03 -4.84 -12.21
C GLY A 46 0.09 -3.34 -11.91
N PRO A 47 -0.91 -2.73 -11.24
CA PRO A 47 -1.17 -1.30 -11.38
C PRO A 47 -0.21 -0.36 -10.64
N ALA A 48 0.47 -0.81 -9.58
CA ALA A 48 1.41 0.02 -8.82
C ALA A 48 2.89 -0.37 -9.01
N GLU A 49 3.17 -1.42 -9.78
CA GLU A 49 4.53 -1.93 -9.95
C GLU A 49 5.46 -0.87 -10.60
N GLY A 50 6.64 -0.68 -10.01
CA GLY A 50 7.66 0.25 -10.51
C GLY A 50 7.27 1.73 -10.44
N SER A 51 6.24 2.07 -9.66
CA SER A 51 5.80 3.44 -9.42
C SER A 51 5.75 3.75 -7.93
N MET A 52 5.72 5.03 -7.55
CA MET A 52 5.49 5.46 -6.17
C MET A 52 4.14 6.17 -6.05
N PRO A 53 3.45 6.06 -4.91
CA PRO A 53 2.28 6.87 -4.61
C PRO A 53 2.60 8.37 -4.68
N PRO A 54 1.67 9.23 -5.12
CA PRO A 54 1.92 10.66 -5.26
C PRO A 54 2.08 11.39 -3.91
N ASP A 55 1.61 10.79 -2.81
CA ASP A 55 1.59 11.41 -1.48
C ASP A 55 2.65 10.83 -0.52
N GLY A 56 3.56 9.99 -1.00
CA GLY A 56 4.65 9.45 -0.19
C GLY A 56 5.30 8.22 -0.80
N ASP A 57 6.50 7.91 -0.31
CA ASP A 57 7.25 6.73 -0.74
C ASP A 57 6.81 5.46 -0.01
N VAL A 58 6.96 4.34 -0.68
CA VAL A 58 6.72 3.00 -0.14
C VAL A 58 7.85 2.07 -0.58
N PRO A 59 8.06 0.94 0.12
CA PRO A 59 9.07 -0.02 -0.31
C PRO A 59 8.78 -0.60 -1.71
N GLU A 60 9.84 -0.99 -2.41
CA GLU A 60 9.73 -1.75 -3.66
C GLU A 60 9.03 -3.10 -3.43
N SER A 61 8.24 -3.53 -4.41
CA SER A 61 7.41 -4.74 -4.32
C SER A 61 8.23 -5.98 -3.99
N GLN A 62 9.39 -6.14 -4.64
CA GLN A 62 10.25 -7.29 -4.38
C GLN A 62 10.79 -7.30 -2.95
N ALA A 63 11.11 -6.13 -2.38
CA ALA A 63 11.55 -6.05 -0.99
C ALA A 63 10.45 -6.51 -0.02
N ILE A 64 9.19 -6.19 -0.32
CA ILE A 64 8.03 -6.64 0.48
C ILE A 64 7.89 -8.16 0.39
N VAL A 65 8.05 -8.74 -0.80
CA VAL A 65 7.98 -10.20 -0.99
C VAL A 65 9.11 -10.90 -0.23
N ASP A 66 10.35 -10.43 -0.37
CA ASP A 66 11.52 -11.05 0.25
C ASP A 66 11.47 -11.03 1.78
N ARG A 67 10.90 -9.96 2.34
CA ARG A 67 10.87 -9.71 3.79
C ARG A 67 9.53 -10.08 4.44
N GLY A 68 8.50 -10.34 3.63
CA GLY A 68 7.12 -10.60 4.04
C GLY A 68 6.37 -9.37 4.56
N THR A 69 7.01 -8.53 5.37
CA THR A 69 6.47 -7.25 5.82
C THR A 69 7.58 -6.24 6.08
N ILE A 70 7.29 -4.97 5.81
CA ILE A 70 8.19 -3.85 6.05
C ILE A 70 7.39 -2.80 6.79
N SER A 71 7.80 -2.49 8.02
CA SER A 71 7.15 -1.42 8.79
C SER A 71 7.56 -0.06 8.24
N TYR A 72 6.73 0.96 8.49
CA TYR A 72 7.06 2.33 8.13
C TYR A 72 8.39 2.78 8.76
N GLU A 73 8.62 2.47 10.03
CA GLU A 73 9.85 2.85 10.74
C GLU A 73 11.10 2.22 10.12
N GLU A 74 11.01 0.95 9.73
CA GLU A 74 12.12 0.26 9.09
C GLU A 74 12.38 0.79 7.69
N PHE A 75 11.32 1.11 6.93
CA PHE A 75 11.47 1.74 5.62
C PHE A 75 12.05 3.15 5.71
N ALA A 76 11.55 3.98 6.62
CA ALA A 76 11.94 5.38 6.77
C ALA A 76 13.31 5.59 7.44
N SER A 77 13.90 4.53 7.99
CA SER A 77 15.24 4.59 8.63
C SER A 77 16.38 4.13 7.71
N GLY A 78 16.08 3.65 6.50
CA GLY A 78 17.05 3.31 5.44
C GLY A 78 17.23 4.43 4.44
#